data_AF-A0A9R1C3X0-F1
#
_entry.id   AF-A0A9R1C3X0-F1
#
_cell.length_a   1.000
_cell.length_b   1.000
_cell.length_c   1.000
_cell.angle_alpha   90.00
_cell.angle_beta   90.00
_cell.angle_gamma   90.00
#
_symmetry.space_group_name_H-M   'P 1'
#
loop_
_entity.id
_entity.type
_entity.pdbx_description
1 polymer ?
#
loop_
_entity_poly.entity_id
_entity_poly.type
_entity_poly.pdbx_seq_one_letter_code
_entity_poly.pdbx_strand_id
1 'polypeptide(L)'
;METAVDIMVFDTVTETFRWMRSPGWLGRRVSLLEMDNKLASCINNDASIEIWVMQDYEAEVWALKYRINLLAMNTSPQFKFISKMALLNQCELLICCHTPSGGPDYLLHCDTDGKFLGYYEMKEGTCSTYFTNQYFQESMIPLPFCEMQEEGGVDKEPPFFIGL
;
A
#
# COMPACT_ATOMS: atom_id res chain seq x y z
N MET A 1 8.09 11.74 21.26
CA MET A 1 9.01 10.63 20.94
C MET A 1 8.11 9.50 20.44
N GLU A 2 8.00 9.30 19.13
CA GLU A 2 7.21 8.19 18.60
C GLU A 2 7.97 6.88 18.87
N THR A 3 7.38 5.98 19.63
CA THR A 3 7.96 4.69 20.00
C THR A 3 7.77 3.70 18.85
N ALA A 4 8.75 2.82 18.63
CA ALA A 4 8.56 1.67 17.75
C ALA A 4 7.28 0.92 18.13
N VAL A 5 6.41 0.67 17.16
CA VAL A 5 5.14 -0.02 17.38
C VAL A 5 5.38 -1.51 17.15
N ASP A 6 5.13 -2.37 18.12
CA ASP A 6 5.27 -3.81 17.91
C ASP A 6 4.20 -4.33 16.93
N ILE A 7 4.52 -5.40 16.22
CA ILE A 7 3.64 -6.08 15.27
C ILE A 7 3.08 -7.32 15.96
N MET A 8 1.76 -7.47 16.00
CA MET A 8 1.14 -8.72 16.44
C MET A 8 1.07 -9.67 15.24
N VAL A 9 1.63 -10.87 15.41
CA VAL A 9 1.64 -11.93 14.41
C VAL A 9 0.86 -13.12 14.96
N PHE A 10 0.02 -13.71 14.13
CA PHE A 10 -0.66 -14.97 14.42
C PHE A 10 0.05 -16.10 13.68
N ASP A 11 0.61 -17.04 14.43
CA ASP A 11 1.23 -18.24 13.90
C ASP A 11 0.15 -19.30 13.66
N THR A 12 -0.04 -19.69 12.40
CA THR A 12 -1.09 -20.63 12.00
C THR A 12 -0.75 -22.08 12.30
N VAL A 13 0.51 -22.42 12.56
CA VAL A 13 0.96 -23.79 12.86
C VAL A 13 0.75 -24.11 14.33
N THR A 14 1.08 -23.16 15.19
CA THR A 14 0.94 -23.28 16.65
C THR A 14 -0.36 -22.68 17.18
N GLU A 15 -1.09 -21.97 16.33
CA GLU A 15 -2.31 -21.22 16.66
C GLU A 15 -2.09 -20.21 17.81
N THR A 16 -0.93 -19.56 17.84
CA THR A 16 -0.56 -18.61 18.90
C THR A 16 -0.31 -17.21 18.36
N PHE A 17 -0.50 -16.22 19.23
CA PHE A 17 -0.11 -14.84 18.95
C PHE A 17 1.28 -14.57 19.52
N ARG A 18 2.13 -13.93 18.73
CA ARG A 18 3.43 -13.40 19.17
C ARG A 18 3.56 -11.93 18.84
N TRP A 19 4.32 -11.22 19.66
CA TRP A 19 4.78 -9.88 19.33
C TRP A 19 6.09 -9.96 18.56
N MET A 20 6.23 -9.12 17.55
CA MET A 20 7.41 -8.98 16.71
C MET A 20 7.83 -7.51 16.67
N ARG A 21 9.14 -7.27 16.74
CA ARG A 21 9.68 -5.91 16.61
C ARG A 21 9.52 -5.42 15.19
N SER A 22 9.08 -4.17 15.09
CA SER A 22 9.08 -3.46 13.82
C SER A 22 10.44 -2.87 13.49
N PRO A 23 10.68 -2.41 12.24
CA PRO A 23 11.90 -1.68 11.93
C PRO A 23 12.03 -0.50 12.91
N GLY A 24 13.17 -0.39 13.58
CA GLY A 24 13.35 0.41 14.80
C GLY A 24 13.38 1.94 14.61
N TRP A 25 12.66 2.50 13.64
CA TRP A 25 12.79 3.89 13.22
C TRP A 25 11.56 4.75 13.54
N LEU A 26 11.83 6.04 13.73
CA LEU A 26 10.85 7.10 13.99
C LEU A 26 10.03 7.35 12.73
N GLY A 27 8.77 6.96 12.74
CA GLY A 27 7.84 7.26 11.66
C GLY A 27 6.51 6.54 11.83
N ARG A 28 5.49 7.04 11.13
CA ARG A 28 4.17 6.42 11.13
C ARG A 28 4.19 5.22 10.20
N ARG A 29 3.93 4.01 10.73
CA ARG A 29 3.67 2.85 9.89
C ARG A 29 2.40 3.08 9.08
N VAL A 30 2.51 2.87 7.77
CA VAL A 30 1.43 3.07 6.81
C VAL A 30 0.73 1.76 6.47
N SER A 31 1.53 0.76 6.07
CA SER A 31 1.06 -0.55 5.60
C SER A 31 2.07 -1.65 5.94
N LEU A 32 1.57 -2.88 6.04
CA LEU A 32 2.35 -4.10 5.88
C LEU A 32 1.95 -4.72 4.54
N LEU A 33 2.94 -5.22 3.78
CA LEU A 33 2.71 -5.82 2.47
C LEU A 33 3.68 -6.98 2.24
N GLU A 34 3.37 -7.83 1.26
CA GLU A 34 4.26 -8.86 0.76
C GLU A 34 5.16 -8.27 -0.33
N MET A 35 6.46 -8.54 -0.26
CA MET A 35 7.44 -8.18 -1.29
C MET A 35 8.51 -9.26 -1.38
N ASP A 36 8.71 -9.82 -2.57
CA ASP A 36 9.64 -10.92 -2.83
C ASP A 36 9.46 -12.13 -1.90
N ASN A 37 8.21 -12.52 -1.64
CA ASN A 37 7.83 -13.56 -0.69
C ASN A 37 8.27 -13.29 0.76
N LYS A 38 8.49 -12.01 1.11
CA LYS A 38 8.88 -11.57 2.45
C LYS A 38 7.92 -10.51 2.97
N LEU A 39 7.81 -10.45 4.29
CA LEU A 39 7.07 -9.37 4.94
C LEU A 39 7.82 -8.04 4.76
N ALA A 40 7.10 -7.02 4.33
CA ALA A 40 7.62 -5.66 4.23
C ALA A 40 6.77 -4.69 5.05
N SER A 41 7.43 -3.67 5.60
CA SER A 41 6.82 -2.58 6.35
C SER A 41 7.08 -1.26 5.64
N CYS A 42 6.00 -0.53 5.36
CA CYS A 42 6.06 0.83 4.82
C CYS A 42 5.98 1.83 5.96
N ILE A 43 7.00 2.67 6.06
CA ILE A 43 7.10 3.72 7.07
C ILE A 43 7.11 5.06 6.36
N ASN A 44 6.23 5.97 6.79
CA ASN A 44 6.21 7.34 6.30
C ASN A 44 6.91 8.27 7.30
N ASN A 45 7.77 9.11 6.76
CA ASN A 45 8.35 10.27 7.42
C ASN A 45 7.98 11.53 6.62
N ASP A 46 8.17 12.73 7.17
CA ASP A 46 7.66 14.00 6.62
C ASP A 46 7.96 14.25 5.13
N ALA A 47 9.02 13.65 4.57
CA ALA A 47 9.46 13.85 3.19
C ALA A 47 9.59 12.58 2.34
N SER A 48 9.49 11.39 2.94
CA SER A 48 9.79 10.15 2.23
C SER A 48 9.06 8.94 2.80
N ILE A 49 8.78 8.00 1.90
CA ILE A 49 8.38 6.65 2.28
C ILE A 49 9.61 5.76 2.26
N GLU A 50 9.75 4.95 3.29
CA GLU A 50 10.75 3.90 3.38
C GLU A 50 10.08 2.53 3.41
N ILE A 51 10.59 1.62 2.59
CA ILE A 51 10.14 0.23 2.54
C ILE A 51 11.22 -0.65 3.14
N TRP A 52 10.89 -1.27 4.25
CA TRP A 52 11.74 -2.18 5.00
C TRP A 52 11.30 -3.60 4.76
N VAL A 53 12.22 -4.47 4.33
CA VAL A 53 11.92 -5.89 4.07
C VAL A 53 12.57 -6.74 5.16
N MET A 54 11.81 -7.69 5.67
CA MET A 54 12.26 -8.66 6.67
C MET A 54 13.26 -9.62 6.03
N GLN A 55 14.49 -9.61 6.53
CA GLN A 55 15.56 -10.49 6.07
C GLN A 55 15.66 -11.76 6.89
N ASP A 56 15.42 -11.65 8.20
CA ASP A 56 15.40 -12.76 9.14
C ASP A 56 14.19 -12.62 10.05
N TYR A 57 13.27 -13.58 9.99
CA TYR A 57 12.03 -13.58 10.77
C TYR A 57 12.26 -13.94 12.24
N GLU A 58 13.19 -14.86 12.51
CA GLU A 58 13.49 -15.34 13.87
C GLU A 58 14.32 -14.31 14.63
N ALA A 59 15.30 -13.71 13.96
CA ALA A 59 16.10 -12.63 14.53
C ALA A 59 15.43 -11.24 14.41
N GLU A 60 14.26 -11.17 13.77
CA GLU A 60 13.49 -9.94 13.53
C GLU A 60 14.32 -8.82 12.87
N VAL A 61 15.15 -9.21 11.91
CA VAL A 61 16.06 -8.32 11.19
C VAL A 61 15.36 -7.74 9.98
N TRP A 62 15.30 -6.42 9.93
CA TRP A 62 14.76 -5.64 8.83
C TRP A 62 15.89 -4.94 8.07
N ALA A 63 15.77 -4.86 6.75
CA ALA A 63 16.68 -4.09 5.91
C ALA A 63 15.90 -3.10 5.04
N LEU A 64 16.39 -1.86 4.97
CA LEU A 64 15.86 -0.85 4.07
C LEU A 64 16.10 -1.30 2.63
N LYS A 65 15.03 -1.39 1.85
CA LYS A 65 15.11 -1.77 0.43
C LYS A 65 14.90 -0.58 -0.49
N TYR A 66 13.88 0.24 -0.21
CA TYR A 66 13.57 1.42 -1.02
C TYR A 66 13.34 2.65 -0.16
N ARG A 67 13.74 3.81 -0.69
CA ARG A 67 13.44 5.12 -0.11
C ARG A 67 12.92 6.04 -1.21
N ILE A 68 11.64 6.34 -1.13
CA ILE A 68 10.91 7.11 -2.13
C ILE A 68 10.78 8.54 -1.62
N ASN A 69 11.40 9.47 -2.32
CA ASN A 69 11.34 10.89 -1.97
C ASN A 69 10.14 11.57 -2.64
N LEU A 70 9.10 11.84 -1.85
CA LEU A 70 7.86 12.43 -2.36
C LEU A 70 8.04 13.89 -2.76
N LEU A 71 8.94 14.62 -2.07
CA LEU A 71 9.24 16.01 -2.40
C LEU A 71 9.93 16.13 -3.76
N ALA A 72 10.66 15.11 -4.18
CA ALA A 72 11.35 15.10 -5.47
C ALA A 72 10.39 14.87 -6.66
N MET A 73 9.18 14.34 -6.43
CA MET A 73 8.25 14.01 -7.51
C MET A 73 7.60 15.24 -8.17
N ASN A 74 7.77 16.45 -7.62
CA ASN A 74 7.24 17.71 -8.17
C ASN A 74 5.77 17.61 -8.65
N THR A 75 4.93 16.91 -7.89
CA THR A 75 3.52 16.70 -8.27
C THR A 75 2.68 17.95 -7.98
N SER A 76 1.67 18.18 -8.83
CA SER A 76 0.57 19.09 -8.55
C SER A 76 -0.72 18.28 -8.62
N PRO A 77 -1.47 18.10 -7.51
CA PRO A 77 -1.31 18.76 -6.21
C PRO A 77 -0.14 18.20 -5.36
N GLN A 78 0.21 18.95 -4.31
CA GLN A 78 1.16 18.51 -3.29
C GLN A 78 0.46 17.62 -2.26
N PHE A 79 1.03 16.45 -1.99
CA PHE A 79 0.54 15.49 -1.00
C PHE A 79 1.21 15.73 0.35
N LYS A 80 0.41 15.91 1.43
CA LYS A 80 0.95 16.11 2.78
C LYS A 80 0.88 14.88 3.66
N PHE A 81 -0.19 14.10 3.53
CA PHE A 81 -0.43 12.96 4.40
C PHE A 81 -0.65 11.71 3.57
N ILE A 82 0.00 10.62 3.99
CA ILE A 82 -0.18 9.30 3.41
C ILE A 82 -0.81 8.41 4.47
N SER A 83 -1.86 7.71 4.08
CA SER A 83 -2.60 6.83 4.98
C SER A 83 -2.39 5.35 4.70
N LYS A 84 -2.26 4.97 3.42
CA LYS A 84 -2.16 3.58 2.98
C LYS A 84 -1.33 3.44 1.71
N MET A 85 -0.74 2.26 1.55
CA MET A 85 0.03 1.86 0.39
C MET A 85 -0.23 0.42 0.00
N ALA A 86 -0.11 0.14 -1.29
CA ALA A 86 -0.19 -1.19 -1.87
C ALA A 86 0.83 -1.35 -3.01
N LEU A 87 1.31 -2.58 -3.21
CA LEU A 87 2.26 -2.94 -4.26
C LEU A 87 1.49 -3.42 -5.49
N LEU A 88 1.60 -2.73 -6.62
CA LEU A 88 0.93 -3.15 -7.85
C LEU A 88 1.69 -4.30 -8.54
N ASN A 89 3.02 -4.21 -8.50
CA ASN A 89 3.95 -5.23 -8.97
C ASN A 89 5.32 -5.02 -8.29
N GLN A 90 6.35 -5.78 -8.65
CA GLN A 90 7.67 -5.70 -8.01
C GLN A 90 8.31 -4.29 -7.99
N CYS A 91 7.91 -3.41 -8.92
CA CYS A 91 8.50 -2.09 -9.11
C CYS A 91 7.54 -0.92 -8.92
N GLU A 92 6.22 -1.15 -8.88
CA GLU A 92 5.20 -0.08 -8.87
C GLU A 92 4.30 -0.10 -7.64
N LEU A 93 3.94 1.09 -7.18
CA LEU A 93 3.26 1.34 -5.92
C LEU A 93 2.05 2.25 -6.13
N LEU A 94 1.01 1.97 -5.34
CA LEU A 94 -0.16 2.82 -5.17
C LEU A 94 -0.19 3.39 -3.76
N ILE A 95 -0.38 4.69 -3.64
CA ILE A 95 -0.27 5.43 -2.38
C ILE A 95 -1.51 6.32 -2.20
N CYS A 96 -2.27 6.10 -1.13
CA CYS A 96 -3.37 6.99 -0.75
C CYS A 96 -2.81 8.26 -0.10
N CYS A 97 -3.07 9.40 -0.75
CA CYS A 97 -2.56 10.70 -0.39
C CYS A 97 -3.71 11.67 -0.11
N HIS A 98 -3.60 12.46 0.97
CA HIS A 98 -4.59 13.46 1.36
C HIS A 98 -4.07 14.88 1.13
N THR A 99 -4.98 15.76 0.70
CA THR A 99 -4.68 17.18 0.54
C THR A 99 -4.85 17.96 1.85
N PRO A 100 -4.15 19.11 2.01
CA PRO A 100 -4.15 19.85 3.28
C PRO A 100 -5.48 20.49 3.67
N SER A 101 -6.42 20.67 2.73
CA SER A 101 -7.55 21.61 2.87
C SER A 101 -8.93 20.97 2.75
N GLY A 102 -9.07 19.67 3.06
CA GLY A 102 -10.34 18.96 2.88
C GLY A 102 -10.77 18.87 1.41
N GLY A 103 -9.80 18.97 0.50
CA GLY A 103 -10.00 18.66 -0.91
C GLY A 103 -10.09 17.15 -1.12
N PRO A 104 -10.19 16.70 -2.38
CA PRO A 104 -10.27 15.28 -2.68
C PRO A 104 -9.01 14.54 -2.22
N ASP A 105 -9.18 13.25 -1.96
CA ASP A 105 -8.09 12.32 -1.78
C ASP A 105 -7.54 11.91 -3.15
N TYR A 106 -6.27 11.51 -3.19
CA TYR A 106 -5.59 11.12 -4.40
C TYR A 106 -4.95 9.75 -4.25
N LEU A 107 -5.04 8.97 -5.31
CA LEU A 107 -4.28 7.74 -5.47
C LEU A 107 -3.05 8.06 -6.33
N LEU A 108 -1.89 8.16 -5.70
CA LEU A 108 -0.61 8.38 -6.36
C LEU A 108 -0.07 7.04 -6.86
N HIS A 109 0.32 6.99 -8.14
CA HIS A 109 1.00 5.88 -8.79
C HIS A 109 2.44 6.29 -9.07
N CYS A 110 3.39 5.56 -8.47
CA CYS A 110 4.81 5.78 -8.66
C CYS A 110 5.56 4.45 -8.70
N ASP A 111 6.79 4.47 -9.20
CA ASP A 111 7.69 3.33 -9.05
C ASP A 111 8.48 3.39 -7.73
N THR A 112 9.20 2.30 -7.45
CA THR A 112 10.07 2.12 -6.28
C THR A 112 11.32 3.02 -6.28
N ASP A 113 11.70 3.57 -7.44
CA ASP A 113 12.74 4.60 -7.57
C ASP A 113 12.19 6.01 -7.28
N GLY A 114 10.88 6.13 -7.10
CA GLY A 114 10.19 7.38 -6.85
C GLY A 114 9.90 8.20 -8.11
N LYS A 115 9.86 7.56 -9.28
CA LYS A 115 9.35 8.17 -10.50
C LYS A 115 7.82 8.25 -10.42
N PHE A 116 7.30 9.45 -10.66
CA PHE A 116 5.86 9.66 -10.82
C PHE A 116 5.35 8.99 -12.11
N LEU A 117 4.31 8.17 -11.99
CA LEU A 117 3.66 7.48 -13.12
C LEU A 117 2.26 8.03 -13.38
N GLY A 118 1.58 8.54 -12.36
CA GLY A 118 0.27 9.16 -12.49
C GLY A 118 -0.37 9.42 -11.13
N TYR A 119 -1.53 10.08 -11.14
CA TYR A 119 -2.43 10.06 -9.99
C TYR A 119 -3.88 10.01 -10.46
N TYR A 120 -4.74 9.55 -9.57
CA TYR A 120 -6.17 9.57 -9.76
C TYR A 120 -6.84 10.34 -8.61
N GLU A 121 -7.73 11.27 -8.95
CA GLU A 121 -8.54 12.00 -7.97
C GLU A 121 -9.71 11.12 -7.53
N MET A 122 -9.81 10.86 -6.24
CA MET A 122 -10.87 10.07 -5.65
C MET A 122 -12.12 10.96 -5.50
N LYS A 123 -13.01 10.90 -6.49
CA LYS A 123 -14.27 11.66 -6.48
C LYS A 123 -15.18 11.16 -5.36
N GLU A 124 -15.62 12.09 -4.50
CA GLU A 124 -16.65 11.94 -3.47
C GLU A 124 -16.76 10.54 -2.83
N GLY A 125 -15.91 10.29 -1.84
CA GLY A 125 -16.10 9.25 -0.85
C GLY A 125 -15.65 9.81 0.50
N THR A 126 -16.59 10.05 1.41
CA THR A 126 -16.33 10.51 2.79
C THR A 126 -15.62 9.47 3.66
N CYS A 127 -15.24 8.33 3.09
CA CYS A 127 -14.60 7.23 3.81
C CYS A 127 -13.18 7.02 3.29
N SER A 128 -12.26 6.89 4.25
CA SER A 128 -10.89 6.42 4.04
C SER A 128 -10.91 5.18 3.16
N THR A 129 -10.27 5.23 1.99
CA THR A 129 -10.15 4.06 1.13
C THR A 129 -9.20 3.06 1.77
N TYR A 130 -9.70 1.83 1.93
CA TYR A 130 -8.93 0.71 2.45
C TYR A 130 -8.41 -0.08 1.26
N PHE A 131 -7.08 -0.15 1.07
CA PHE A 131 -6.52 -1.23 0.26
C PHE A 131 -6.74 -2.53 1.02
N THR A 132 -7.40 -3.48 0.40
CA THR A 132 -7.36 -4.86 0.88
C THR A 132 -5.96 -5.38 0.60
N ASN A 133 -5.15 -5.57 1.64
CA ASN A 133 -3.79 -6.14 1.52
C ASN A 133 -3.78 -7.61 1.05
N GLN A 134 -4.94 -8.17 0.70
CA GLN A 134 -5.09 -9.52 0.19
C GLN A 134 -5.07 -9.47 -1.34
N TYR A 135 -3.89 -9.72 -1.92
CA TYR A 135 -3.81 -10.18 -3.29
C TYR A 135 -4.01 -11.70 -3.24
N PHE A 136 -5.24 -12.17 -3.40
CA PHE A 136 -5.39 -13.53 -3.89
C PHE A 136 -4.85 -13.50 -5.33
N GLN A 137 -3.98 -14.45 -5.68
CA GLN A 137 -3.49 -14.61 -7.06
C GLN A 137 -4.65 -14.71 -8.08
N GLU A 138 -5.84 -15.09 -7.58
CA GLU A 138 -7.12 -15.21 -8.28
C GLU A 138 -7.92 -13.89 -8.39
N SER A 139 -7.61 -12.86 -7.59
CA SER A 139 -8.27 -11.53 -7.63
C SER A 139 -7.63 -10.56 -8.64
N MET A 140 -6.62 -10.99 -9.39
CA MET A 140 -6.10 -10.27 -10.55
C MET A 140 -7.10 -10.38 -11.71
N ILE A 141 -8.22 -9.66 -11.63
CA ILE A 141 -8.99 -9.38 -12.84
C ILE A 141 -8.12 -8.40 -13.66
N PRO A 142 -7.67 -8.75 -14.87
CA PRO A 142 -7.06 -7.76 -15.75
C PRO A 142 -8.13 -6.70 -16.02
N LEU A 143 -8.02 -5.52 -15.40
CA LEU A 143 -8.93 -4.43 -15.67
C LEU A 143 -8.74 -4.05 -17.15
N PRO A 144 -9.78 -4.17 -18.00
CA PRO A 144 -9.67 -3.84 -19.41
C PRO A 144 -9.76 -2.31 -19.55
N PHE A 145 -8.76 -1.58 -19.08
CA PHE A 145 -8.63 -0.16 -19.38
C PHE A 145 -7.89 0.03 -20.72
N CYS A 146 -8.38 -0.63 -21.76
CA CYS A 146 -8.12 -0.30 -23.17
C CYS A 146 -8.99 -1.18 -24.06
N GLU A 147 -10.32 -1.06 -23.97
CA GLU A 147 -11.18 -1.37 -25.12
C GLU A 147 -12.44 -0.49 -25.02
N MET A 148 -12.71 0.21 -26.11
CA MET A 148 -13.80 1.19 -26.26
C MET A 148 -15.14 0.55 -25.90
N GLN A 149 -15.99 1.34 -25.22
CA GLN A 149 -17.40 1.02 -25.02
C GLN A 149 -18.07 0.68 -26.36
N GLU A 150 -18.73 -0.48 -26.41
CA GLU A 150 -19.91 -0.66 -27.23
C GLU A 150 -21.05 -1.24 -26.39
N GLU A 151 -22.25 -0.74 -26.68
CA GLU A 151 -23.46 -0.75 -25.89
C GLU A 151 -24.02 -2.13 -25.51
N GLY A 152 -24.69 -2.16 -24.36
CA GLY A 152 -25.94 -2.92 -24.19
C GLY A 152 -25.83 -4.30 -23.58
N GLY A 153 -26.27 -4.44 -22.32
CA GLY A 153 -26.75 -5.73 -21.82
C GLY A 153 -26.58 -6.00 -20.33
N VAL A 154 -27.69 -5.87 -19.58
CA VAL A 154 -28.13 -6.64 -18.39
C VAL A 154 -27.14 -6.76 -17.22
N ASP A 155 -27.52 -6.15 -16.09
CA ASP A 155 -26.96 -6.38 -14.75
C ASP A 155 -26.76 -7.88 -14.48
N LYS A 156 -25.50 -8.29 -14.37
CA LYS A 156 -25.11 -9.59 -13.80
C LYS A 156 -24.37 -9.33 -12.52
N GLU A 157 -24.90 -9.87 -11.44
CA GLU A 157 -24.29 -9.89 -10.11
C GLU A 157 -22.90 -10.54 -10.18
N PRO A 158 -21.87 -10.03 -9.49
CA PRO A 158 -20.51 -10.45 -9.78
C PRO A 158 -20.16 -11.76 -9.05
N PRO A 159 -19.27 -12.60 -9.63
CA PRO A 159 -19.12 -14.00 -9.26
C PRO A 159 -18.20 -14.26 -8.05
N PHE A 160 -17.96 -13.27 -7.19
CA PHE A 160 -16.94 -13.39 -6.11
C PHE A 160 -17.39 -14.14 -4.85
N PHE A 161 -18.53 -14.84 -4.89
CA PHE A 161 -18.98 -15.68 -3.76
C PHE A 161 -19.40 -17.08 -4.22
N ILE A 162 -18.44 -17.94 -4.60
CA ILE A 162 -18.63 -19.40 -4.56
C ILE A 162 -17.35 -20.07 -4.06
N GLY A 163 -17.44 -20.71 -2.88
CA GLY A 163 -16.61 -21.85 -2.49
C GLY A 163 -15.44 -21.58 -1.55
N LEU A 164 -15.56 -22.04 -0.31
CA LEU A 164 -14.44 -22.46 0.56
C LEU A 164 -13.79 -23.74 0.03
#